data_AF-A0A914D9Y8-F1
#
_entry.id   AF-A0A914D9Y8-F1
#
_cell.length_a   1.000
_cell.length_b   1.000
_cell.length_c   1.000
_cell.angle_alpha   90.00
_cell.angle_beta   90.00
_cell.angle_gamma   90.00
#
_symmetry.space_group_name_H-M   'P 1'
#
loop_
_entity.id
_entity.type
_entity.pdbx_description
1 polymer ?
#
loop_
_entity_poly.entity_id
_entity_poly.type
_entity_poly.pdbx_seq_one_letter_code
_entity_poly.pdbx_strand_id
1 'polypeptide(L)'
;MFDAYGFGAEIPPTFQVSHLFPLNVATMNPTVHGVEGVMEAYKICLRNTQIYGPTNFSPVINAVAQKAAYGQRENRYQVLLIITDGVITDMHQTLSAIIQASTLPLSIIIVGVGNDRFEKMDELDSDDQLLSFNGRTAARDIVQFVPFRNFLTGAQMDFLMVQAALAKEVLAEVPDQVTSYMKSKNIAPKPPQNPTPEQADGIYPSSLHPNPNSIPYDQGSVGTARFSESSYQSSLENGGIKGNPAPYPVDPSRMVSPPPPYNEANVNNINIQFQTKI
;
A
#
# COMPACT_ATOMS: atom_id res chain seq x y z
N MET A 1 -7.16 -11.04 10.18
CA MET A 1 -7.71 -12.04 9.24
C MET A 1 -8.14 -11.30 7.99
N PHE A 2 -7.75 -11.82 6.84
CA PHE A 2 -8.14 -11.30 5.53
C PHE A 2 -8.99 -12.36 4.82
N ASP A 3 -9.77 -11.95 3.83
CA ASP A 3 -10.31 -12.90 2.87
C ASP A 3 -9.47 -12.83 1.59
N ALA A 4 -9.14 -13.97 1.02
CA ALA A 4 -8.39 -14.09 -0.22
C ALA A 4 -9.17 -14.94 -1.23
N TYR A 5 -9.52 -14.35 -2.37
CA TYR A 5 -10.19 -15.05 -3.47
C TYR A 5 -9.44 -14.85 -4.79
N GLY A 6 -9.75 -15.69 -5.77
CA GLY A 6 -9.31 -15.62 -7.15
C GLY A 6 -10.50 -15.51 -8.09
N PHE A 7 -10.20 -15.13 -9.33
CA PHE A 7 -11.19 -15.01 -10.41
C PHE A 7 -10.53 -15.28 -11.77
N GLY A 8 -11.30 -15.81 -12.73
CA GLY A 8 -10.82 -16.09 -14.08
C GLY A 8 -10.03 -17.39 -14.19
N ALA A 9 -10.39 -18.43 -13.43
CA ALA A 9 -9.72 -19.73 -13.50
C ALA A 9 -10.72 -20.88 -13.50
N GLU A 10 -10.35 -22.01 -14.11
CA GLU A 10 -11.05 -23.27 -13.95
C GLU A 10 -10.61 -23.94 -12.63
N ILE A 11 -11.59 -24.24 -11.77
CA ILE A 11 -11.33 -24.75 -10.42
C ILE A 11 -11.70 -26.23 -10.27
N PRO A 12 -10.92 -27.03 -9.50
CA PRO A 12 -11.30 -28.39 -9.15
C PRO A 12 -12.63 -28.44 -8.35
N PRO A 13 -13.37 -29.57 -8.39
CA PRO A 13 -13.06 -30.80 -9.12
C PRO A 13 -13.63 -30.82 -10.55
N THR A 14 -14.52 -29.89 -10.90
CA THR A 14 -15.23 -29.89 -12.19
C THR A 14 -14.49 -29.17 -13.30
N PHE A 15 -13.45 -28.38 -12.98
CA PHE A 15 -12.75 -27.49 -13.90
C PHE A 15 -13.70 -26.60 -14.71
N GLN A 16 -14.73 -26.09 -14.04
CA GLN A 16 -15.57 -25.03 -14.58
C GLN A 16 -14.97 -23.67 -14.26
N VAL A 17 -15.08 -22.74 -15.21
CA VAL A 17 -14.63 -21.36 -15.08
C VAL A 17 -15.36 -20.69 -13.93
N SER A 18 -14.60 -20.16 -12.96
CA SER A 18 -15.12 -19.33 -11.89
C SER A 18 -14.50 -17.93 -11.91
N HIS A 19 -15.36 -16.93 -11.75
CA HIS A 19 -14.97 -15.52 -11.57
C HIS A 19 -15.04 -15.07 -10.11
N LEU A 20 -15.24 -15.99 -9.16
CA LEU A 20 -15.08 -15.74 -7.73
C LEU A 20 -14.96 -17.08 -6.98
N PHE A 21 -13.79 -17.35 -6.39
CA PHE A 21 -13.58 -18.56 -5.60
C PHE A 21 -12.47 -18.38 -4.55
N PRO A 22 -12.52 -19.01 -3.37
CA PRO A 22 -11.45 -18.93 -2.37
C PRO A 22 -10.08 -19.35 -2.92
N LEU A 23 -9.00 -18.59 -2.64
CA LEU A 23 -7.65 -19.00 -3.06
C LEU A 23 -7.23 -20.33 -2.46
N ASN A 24 -7.66 -20.61 -1.23
CA ASN A 24 -7.49 -21.93 -0.62
C ASN A 24 -8.55 -22.92 -1.17
N VAL A 25 -8.39 -23.29 -2.44
CA VAL A 25 -9.26 -24.26 -3.14
C VAL A 25 -9.28 -25.66 -2.52
N ALA A 26 -8.33 -25.98 -1.64
CA ALA A 26 -8.30 -27.26 -0.92
C ALA A 26 -9.32 -27.30 0.24
N THR A 27 -9.61 -26.16 0.88
CA THR A 27 -10.57 -26.06 1.99
C THR A 27 -11.86 -25.34 1.61
N MET A 28 -11.87 -24.63 0.48
CA MET A 28 -12.94 -23.71 0.06
C MET A 28 -13.27 -22.64 1.12
N ASN A 29 -12.31 -22.30 2.00
CA ASN A 29 -12.42 -21.19 2.93
C ASN A 29 -11.59 -19.99 2.42
N PRO A 30 -12.20 -18.81 2.21
CA PRO A 30 -11.45 -17.62 1.78
C PRO A 30 -10.66 -16.97 2.92
N THR A 31 -10.97 -17.28 4.19
CA THR A 31 -10.36 -16.61 5.35
C THR A 31 -8.94 -17.09 5.60
N VAL A 32 -8.00 -16.16 5.71
CA VAL A 32 -6.56 -16.42 5.96
C VAL A 32 -5.99 -15.53 7.07
N HIS A 33 -4.87 -15.97 7.65
CA HIS A 33 -4.16 -15.28 8.73
C HIS A 33 -2.87 -14.63 8.21
N GLY A 34 -2.71 -13.33 8.44
CA GLY A 34 -1.55 -12.57 7.97
C GLY A 34 -1.45 -12.43 6.45
N VAL A 35 -0.41 -11.76 5.99
CA VAL A 35 -0.06 -11.69 4.55
C VAL A 35 0.53 -13.04 4.11
N GLU A 36 1.21 -13.73 5.02
CA GLU A 36 1.76 -15.07 4.86
C GLU A 36 0.67 -16.07 4.43
N GLY A 37 -0.50 -16.04 5.06
CA GLY A 37 -1.63 -16.88 4.69
C GLY A 37 -2.24 -16.53 3.33
N VAL A 38 -2.22 -15.26 2.91
CA VAL A 38 -2.58 -14.86 1.53
C VAL A 38 -1.59 -15.47 0.53
N MET A 39 -0.29 -15.34 0.82
CA MET A 39 0.79 -15.88 -0.03
C MET A 39 0.80 -17.41 -0.09
N GLU A 40 0.41 -18.10 0.97
CA GLU A 40 0.23 -19.56 0.98
C GLU A 40 -0.99 -19.97 0.16
N ALA A 41 -2.15 -19.34 0.40
CA ALA A 41 -3.38 -19.63 -0.35
C ALA A 41 -3.19 -19.37 -1.86
N TYR A 42 -2.49 -18.30 -2.25
CA TYR A 42 -2.13 -18.03 -3.65
C TYR A 42 -1.26 -19.13 -4.27
N LYS A 43 -0.24 -19.62 -3.55
CA LYS A 43 0.60 -20.75 -4.00
C LYS A 43 -0.18 -22.07 -4.10
N ILE A 44 -1.17 -22.29 -3.23
CA ILE A 44 -2.08 -23.43 -3.31
C ILE A 44 -2.94 -23.30 -4.57
N CYS A 45 -3.55 -22.12 -4.80
CA CYS A 45 -4.37 -21.85 -5.96
C CYS A 45 -3.64 -22.14 -7.28
N LEU A 46 -2.51 -21.46 -7.52
CA LEU A 46 -1.71 -21.58 -8.75
C LEU A 46 -1.31 -23.02 -9.12
N ARG A 47 -1.21 -23.91 -8.14
CA ARG A 47 -0.84 -25.33 -8.36
C ARG A 47 -2.02 -26.23 -8.68
N ASN A 48 -3.24 -25.78 -8.42
CA ASN A 48 -4.46 -26.62 -8.44
C ASN A 48 -5.53 -26.10 -9.42
N THR A 49 -5.45 -24.85 -9.88
CA THR A 49 -6.39 -24.24 -10.85
C THR A 49 -5.75 -24.08 -12.23
N GLN A 50 -6.56 -24.05 -13.29
CA GLN A 50 -6.09 -23.68 -14.63
C GLN A 50 -6.42 -22.21 -14.92
N ILE A 51 -5.42 -21.43 -15.31
CA ILE A 51 -5.54 -20.01 -15.68
C ILE A 51 -6.46 -19.90 -16.90
N TYR A 52 -7.44 -19.00 -16.85
CA TYR A 52 -8.44 -18.85 -17.90
C TYR A 52 -8.86 -17.37 -18.09
N GLY A 53 -9.93 -17.13 -18.85
CA GLY A 53 -10.53 -15.82 -19.03
C GLY A 53 -12.05 -15.92 -19.23
N PRO A 54 -12.80 -14.80 -19.27
CA PRO A 54 -12.33 -13.42 -19.27
C PRO A 54 -11.91 -12.84 -17.90
N THR A 55 -11.23 -11.69 -17.93
CA THR A 55 -10.99 -10.83 -16.77
C THR A 55 -12.29 -10.09 -16.41
N ASN A 56 -13.04 -10.59 -15.42
CA ASN A 56 -14.31 -10.02 -14.97
C ASN A 56 -14.21 -9.53 -13.51
N PHE A 57 -14.47 -8.25 -13.26
CA PHE A 57 -14.37 -7.63 -11.94
C PHE A 57 -15.72 -7.50 -11.23
N SER A 58 -16.83 -7.45 -11.95
CA SER A 58 -18.16 -7.27 -11.33
C SER A 58 -18.54 -8.38 -10.34
N PRO A 59 -18.18 -9.68 -10.49
CA PRO A 59 -18.56 -10.70 -9.51
C PRO A 59 -17.89 -10.47 -8.15
N VAL A 60 -16.61 -10.11 -8.16
CA VAL A 60 -15.83 -9.88 -6.94
C VAL A 60 -16.21 -8.58 -6.25
N ILE A 61 -16.40 -7.49 -7.00
CA ILE A 61 -16.87 -6.21 -6.45
C ILE A 61 -18.25 -6.38 -5.79
N ASN A 62 -19.18 -7.10 -6.43
CA ASN A 62 -20.51 -7.36 -5.85
C ASN A 62 -20.45 -8.19 -4.56
N ALA A 63 -19.59 -9.21 -4.49
CA ALA A 63 -19.44 -10.03 -3.29
C ALA A 63 -18.85 -9.23 -2.11
N VAL A 64 -17.84 -8.40 -2.37
CA VAL A 64 -17.27 -7.52 -1.35
C VAL A 64 -18.26 -6.43 -0.93
N ALA A 65 -19.01 -5.85 -1.87
CA ALA A 65 -20.07 -4.89 -1.58
C ALA A 65 -21.13 -5.49 -0.64
N GLN A 66 -21.56 -6.73 -0.86
CA GLN A 66 -22.46 -7.43 0.07
C GLN A 66 -21.82 -7.56 1.46
N LYS A 67 -20.56 -7.98 1.56
CA LYS A 67 -19.85 -8.08 2.86
C LYS A 67 -19.73 -6.71 3.57
N ALA A 68 -19.46 -5.64 2.83
CA ALA A 68 -19.38 -4.28 3.34
C ALA A 68 -20.75 -3.77 3.83
N ALA A 69 -21.84 -4.10 3.13
CA ALA A 69 -23.20 -3.76 3.55
C ALA A 69 -23.58 -4.42 4.89
N TYR A 70 -23.23 -5.69 5.10
CA TYR A 70 -23.39 -6.34 6.42
C TYR A 70 -22.46 -5.72 7.48
N GLY A 71 -21.21 -5.42 7.12
CA GLY A 71 -20.19 -4.82 8.00
C GLY A 71 -20.51 -3.41 8.51
N GLN A 72 -21.47 -2.70 7.90
CA GLN A 72 -21.94 -1.38 8.37
C GLN A 72 -22.37 -1.40 9.84
N ARG A 73 -23.06 -2.45 10.28
CA ARG A 73 -23.55 -2.59 11.67
C ARG A 73 -22.42 -2.73 12.70
N GLU A 74 -21.24 -3.15 12.25
CA GLU A 74 -20.04 -3.33 13.06
C GLU A 74 -19.09 -2.12 12.97
N ASN A 75 -19.50 -1.03 12.27
CA ASN A 75 -18.65 0.09 11.86
C ASN A 75 -17.38 -0.36 11.10
N ARG A 76 -17.48 -1.43 10.31
CA ARG A 76 -16.34 -2.04 9.59
C ARG A 76 -16.19 -1.42 8.20
N TYR A 77 -14.99 -1.03 7.82
CA TYR A 77 -14.65 -0.53 6.49
C TYR A 77 -13.85 -1.58 5.71
N GLN A 78 -14.22 -1.82 4.45
CA GLN A 78 -13.59 -2.81 3.60
C GLN A 78 -12.67 -2.12 2.59
N VAL A 79 -11.50 -2.71 2.35
CA VAL A 79 -10.61 -2.33 1.24
C VAL A 79 -10.42 -3.56 0.38
N LEU A 80 -10.83 -3.48 -0.88
CA LEU A 80 -10.72 -4.54 -1.87
C LEU A 80 -9.48 -4.28 -2.72
N LEU A 81 -8.41 -5.06 -2.55
CA LEU A 81 -7.25 -5.01 -3.44
C LEU A 81 -7.39 -6.06 -4.55
N ILE A 82 -7.46 -5.62 -5.82
CA ILE A 82 -7.50 -6.45 -7.02
C ILE A 82 -6.17 -6.36 -7.76
N ILE A 83 -5.48 -7.48 -7.94
CA ILE A 83 -4.29 -7.59 -8.78
C ILE A 83 -4.70 -8.23 -10.11
N THR A 84 -4.32 -7.64 -11.24
CA THR A 84 -4.60 -8.21 -12.57
C THR A 84 -3.49 -7.92 -13.58
N ASP A 85 -3.34 -8.79 -14.58
CA ASP A 85 -2.36 -8.67 -15.65
C ASP A 85 -2.93 -8.14 -16.97
N GLY A 86 -4.25 -7.88 -17.06
CA GLY A 86 -4.85 -7.48 -18.34
C GLY A 86 -6.26 -6.89 -18.31
N VAL A 87 -6.76 -6.55 -19.50
CA VAL A 87 -7.96 -5.70 -19.71
C VAL A 87 -9.26 -6.29 -19.13
N ILE A 88 -10.06 -5.45 -18.46
CA ILE A 88 -11.43 -5.77 -18.03
C ILE A 88 -12.32 -6.07 -19.25
N THR A 89 -13.04 -7.20 -19.17
CA THR A 89 -14.01 -7.62 -20.19
C THR A 89 -15.45 -7.21 -19.84
N ASP A 90 -15.84 -7.26 -18.57
CA ASP A 90 -17.20 -6.92 -18.08
C ASP A 90 -17.37 -5.45 -17.67
N MET A 91 -16.83 -4.52 -18.47
CA MET A 91 -16.72 -3.10 -18.11
C MET A 91 -18.04 -2.47 -17.64
N HIS A 92 -19.14 -2.67 -18.38
CA HIS A 92 -20.46 -2.12 -18.03
C HIS A 92 -21.01 -2.67 -16.70
N GLN A 93 -20.77 -3.96 -16.43
CA GLN A 93 -21.16 -4.61 -15.18
C GLN A 93 -20.30 -4.10 -14.01
N THR A 94 -19.01 -3.87 -14.26
CA THR A 94 -18.05 -3.33 -13.30
C THR A 94 -18.37 -1.88 -12.94
N LEU A 95 -18.61 -1.01 -13.92
CA LEU A 95 -19.14 0.36 -13.72
C LEU A 95 -20.41 0.34 -12.84
N SER A 96 -21.37 -0.52 -13.18
CA SER A 96 -22.61 -0.66 -12.41
C SER A 96 -22.38 -1.16 -10.98
N ALA A 97 -21.41 -2.07 -10.77
CA ALA A 97 -21.06 -2.58 -9.45
C ALA A 97 -20.40 -1.50 -8.57
N ILE A 98 -19.46 -0.74 -9.12
CA ILE A 98 -18.77 0.38 -8.43
C ILE A 98 -19.77 1.48 -8.04
N ILE A 99 -20.63 1.92 -8.96
CA ILE A 99 -21.65 2.94 -8.68
C ILE A 99 -22.59 2.49 -7.56
N GLN A 100 -23.01 1.22 -7.54
CA GLN A 100 -23.83 0.68 -6.44
C GLN A 100 -23.07 0.60 -5.12
N ALA A 101 -21.80 0.16 -5.17
CA ALA A 101 -20.92 0.03 -4.01
C ALA A 101 -20.54 1.37 -3.36
N SER A 102 -20.54 2.49 -4.11
CA SER A 102 -20.13 3.82 -3.63
C SER A 102 -20.80 4.30 -2.34
N THR A 103 -22.02 3.82 -2.05
CA THR A 103 -22.79 4.18 -0.84
C THR A 103 -22.42 3.39 0.42
N LEU A 104 -21.54 2.39 0.29
CA LEU A 104 -21.13 1.41 1.32
C LEU A 104 -19.74 1.77 1.90
N PRO A 105 -19.33 1.20 3.05
CA PRO A 105 -18.00 1.42 3.64
C PRO A 105 -16.95 0.56 2.90
N LEU A 106 -16.64 0.93 1.66
CA LEU A 106 -15.79 0.17 0.75
C LEU A 106 -14.87 1.10 -0.06
N SER A 107 -13.58 0.77 -0.13
CA SER A 107 -12.64 1.26 -1.15
C SER A 107 -12.17 0.08 -2.00
N ILE A 108 -11.79 0.34 -3.25
CA ILE A 108 -11.31 -0.62 -4.23
C ILE A 108 -9.95 -0.10 -4.72
N ILE A 109 -8.92 -0.93 -4.67
CA ILE A 109 -7.60 -0.65 -5.22
C ILE A 109 -7.36 -1.67 -6.32
N ILE A 110 -6.97 -1.23 -7.51
CA ILE A 110 -6.68 -2.08 -8.66
C ILE A 110 -5.20 -1.91 -8.99
N VAL A 111 -4.42 -3.00 -8.94
CA VAL A 111 -3.00 -3.01 -9.28
C VAL A 111 -2.80 -3.77 -10.59
N GLY A 112 -2.42 -3.02 -11.63
CA GLY A 112 -2.12 -3.57 -12.96
C GLY A 112 -0.67 -4.05 -13.05
N VAL A 113 -0.45 -5.35 -13.20
CA VAL A 113 0.88 -5.96 -13.38
C VAL A 113 1.17 -6.29 -14.84
N GLY A 114 2.44 -6.32 -15.23
CA GLY A 114 2.84 -6.63 -16.61
C GLY A 114 2.60 -5.50 -17.61
N ASN A 115 2.45 -5.87 -18.88
CA ASN A 115 2.64 -4.97 -20.04
C ASN A 115 1.37 -4.68 -20.84
N ASP A 116 0.18 -5.06 -20.35
CA ASP A 116 -1.08 -4.83 -21.05
C ASP A 116 -1.54 -3.35 -20.97
N ARG A 117 -2.54 -2.98 -21.76
CA ARG A 117 -3.12 -1.63 -21.80
C ARG A 117 -4.16 -1.44 -20.71
N PHE A 118 -3.93 -0.48 -19.84
CA PHE A 118 -4.81 -0.20 -18.70
C PHE A 118 -5.72 1.01 -18.89
N GLU A 119 -5.91 1.46 -20.13
CA GLU A 119 -6.77 2.61 -20.51
C GLU A 119 -8.20 2.54 -19.89
N LYS A 120 -8.76 1.32 -19.73
CA LYS A 120 -10.06 1.10 -19.07
C LYS A 120 -10.02 1.15 -17.54
N MET A 121 -8.85 1.00 -16.93
CA MET A 121 -8.67 1.14 -15.48
C MET A 121 -8.59 2.62 -15.10
N ASP A 122 -7.91 3.41 -15.93
CA ASP A 122 -7.88 4.87 -15.83
C ASP A 122 -9.31 5.47 -15.91
N GLU A 123 -10.23 4.83 -16.66
CA GLU A 123 -11.67 5.18 -16.69
C GLU A 123 -12.40 4.88 -15.36
N LEU A 124 -11.90 3.94 -14.54
CA LEU A 124 -12.51 3.61 -13.25
C LEU A 124 -12.03 4.51 -12.10
N ASP A 125 -10.79 5.01 -12.16
CA ASP A 125 -10.13 5.84 -11.13
C ASP A 125 -10.92 7.11 -10.79
N SER A 126 -11.50 7.76 -11.81
CA SER A 126 -12.50 8.83 -11.63
C SER A 126 -12.03 10.12 -10.93
N ASP A 127 -10.71 10.35 -10.81
CA ASP A 127 -10.09 11.50 -10.10
C ASP A 127 -10.77 12.86 -10.41
N ASP A 128 -11.01 13.12 -11.69
CA ASP A 128 -11.56 14.39 -12.19
C ASP A 128 -13.08 14.51 -11.97
N GLN A 129 -13.82 13.39 -11.95
CA GLN A 129 -15.28 13.38 -12.01
C GLN A 129 -15.90 12.03 -11.60
N LEU A 130 -16.95 12.10 -10.77
CA LEU A 130 -17.66 10.91 -10.26
C LEU A 130 -18.16 9.98 -11.37
N LEU A 131 -17.74 8.71 -11.29
CA LEU A 131 -18.10 7.63 -12.20
C LEU A 131 -19.60 7.59 -12.50
N SER A 132 -19.96 7.64 -13.77
CA SER A 132 -21.35 7.77 -14.21
C SER A 132 -21.68 6.82 -15.37
N PHE A 133 -22.74 6.01 -15.22
CA PHE A 133 -23.16 5.01 -16.20
C PHE A 133 -24.68 4.84 -16.19
N ASN A 134 -25.31 4.73 -17.37
CA ASN A 134 -26.76 4.57 -17.55
C ASN A 134 -27.62 5.55 -16.72
N GLY A 135 -27.22 6.83 -16.66
CA GLY A 135 -27.95 7.87 -15.93
C GLY A 135 -27.86 7.77 -14.40
N ARG A 136 -26.97 6.93 -13.87
CA ARG A 136 -26.61 6.86 -12.45
C ARG A 136 -25.18 7.35 -12.26
N THR A 137 -24.93 8.04 -11.16
CA THR A 137 -23.61 8.54 -10.75
C THR A 137 -23.25 7.95 -9.39
N ALA A 138 -21.96 7.66 -9.17
CA ALA A 138 -21.45 7.22 -7.89
C ALA A 138 -21.68 8.29 -6.79
N ALA A 139 -21.95 7.86 -5.55
CA ALA A 139 -22.19 8.78 -4.44
C ALA A 139 -20.91 9.48 -3.93
N ARG A 140 -19.75 8.89 -4.26
CA ARG A 140 -18.39 9.33 -3.99
C ARG A 140 -17.47 8.46 -4.86
N ASP A 141 -16.25 8.91 -5.08
CA ASP A 141 -15.20 8.02 -5.54
C ASP A 141 -14.88 6.93 -4.48
N ILE A 142 -14.52 5.74 -4.96
CA ILE A 142 -14.10 4.55 -4.22
C ILE A 142 -12.98 3.74 -4.90
N VAL A 143 -12.43 4.16 -6.04
CA VAL A 143 -11.49 3.34 -6.84
C VAL A 143 -10.14 4.05 -6.95
N GLN A 144 -9.06 3.35 -6.60
CA GLN A 144 -7.68 3.71 -6.93
C GLN A 144 -7.12 2.71 -7.94
N PHE A 145 -6.50 3.15 -9.04
CA PHE A 145 -5.73 2.33 -9.98
C PHE A 145 -4.24 2.64 -9.91
N VAL A 146 -3.41 1.59 -9.89
CA VAL A 146 -1.94 1.70 -9.89
C VAL A 146 -1.30 0.73 -10.88
N PRO A 147 -0.72 1.20 -12.00
CA PRO A 147 0.08 0.37 -12.89
C PRO A 147 1.46 0.08 -12.28
N PHE A 148 1.61 -1.11 -11.68
CA PHE A 148 2.82 -1.56 -10.97
C PHE A 148 4.12 -1.41 -11.78
N ARG A 149 4.05 -1.57 -13.11
CA ARG A 149 5.21 -1.41 -14.01
C ARG A 149 5.90 -0.04 -13.90
N ASN A 150 5.18 1.02 -13.54
CA ASN A 150 5.73 2.37 -13.41
C ASN A 150 6.79 2.48 -12.28
N PHE A 151 6.76 1.55 -11.32
CA PHE A 151 7.67 1.50 -10.17
C PHE A 151 8.88 0.58 -10.40
N LEU A 152 8.87 -0.24 -11.45
CA LEU A 152 9.96 -1.19 -11.77
C LEU A 152 11.08 -0.56 -12.63
N THR A 153 10.81 0.55 -13.30
CA THR A 153 11.72 1.13 -14.30
C THR A 153 12.70 2.13 -13.69
N GLY A 154 13.69 1.61 -12.94
CA GLY A 154 14.75 2.43 -12.36
C GLY A 154 15.95 1.62 -11.86
N ALA A 155 16.91 1.31 -12.75
CA ALA A 155 18.08 0.48 -12.47
C ALA A 155 19.12 1.07 -11.48
N GLN A 156 18.75 2.11 -10.72
CA GLN A 156 19.59 2.82 -9.73
C GLN A 156 18.82 3.25 -8.47
N MET A 157 17.54 2.89 -8.32
CA MET A 157 16.75 3.22 -7.14
C MET A 157 16.97 2.17 -6.03
N ASP A 158 17.03 2.64 -4.78
CA ASP A 158 16.97 1.75 -3.62
C ASP A 158 15.63 0.97 -3.63
N PHE A 159 15.70 -0.34 -3.42
CA PHE A 159 14.54 -1.22 -3.34
C PHE A 159 13.52 -0.75 -2.28
N LEU A 160 14.01 -0.20 -1.16
CA LEU A 160 13.17 0.37 -0.10
C LEU A 160 12.42 1.63 -0.58
N MET A 161 13.04 2.46 -1.42
CA MET A 161 12.37 3.62 -2.03
C MET A 161 11.31 3.20 -3.04
N VAL A 162 11.56 2.15 -3.83
CA VAL A 162 10.57 1.59 -4.77
C VAL A 162 9.35 1.05 -4.01
N GLN A 163 9.57 0.30 -2.93
CA GLN A 163 8.50 -0.18 -2.06
C GLN A 163 7.71 0.97 -1.43
N ALA A 164 8.39 1.99 -0.90
CA ALA A 164 7.74 3.14 -0.27
C ALA A 164 6.93 3.97 -1.27
N ALA A 165 7.46 4.17 -2.49
CA ALA A 165 6.76 4.88 -3.56
C ALA A 165 5.50 4.13 -4.02
N LEU A 166 5.61 2.81 -4.23
CA LEU A 166 4.46 1.98 -4.57
C LEU A 166 3.41 1.95 -3.45
N ALA A 167 3.83 1.75 -2.20
CA ALA A 167 2.91 1.71 -1.06
C ALA A 167 2.20 3.06 -0.83
N LYS A 168 2.88 4.18 -1.11
CA LYS A 168 2.28 5.51 -1.12
C LYS A 168 1.19 5.61 -2.18
N GLU A 169 1.47 5.21 -3.42
CA GLU A 169 0.50 5.31 -4.53
C GLU A 169 -0.71 4.41 -4.32
N VAL A 170 -0.47 3.14 -3.98
CA VAL A 170 -1.50 2.11 -3.71
C VAL A 170 -2.47 2.51 -2.58
N LEU A 171 -2.07 3.43 -1.71
CA LEU A 171 -2.86 3.88 -0.56
C LEU A 171 -3.22 5.37 -0.61
N ALA A 172 -2.96 6.07 -1.73
CA ALA A 172 -3.04 7.54 -1.78
C ALA A 172 -4.44 8.07 -1.44
N GLU A 173 -5.50 7.51 -2.04
CA GLU A 173 -6.89 7.97 -1.84
C GLU A 173 -7.63 7.32 -0.69
N VAL A 174 -7.19 6.15 -0.21
CA VAL A 174 -7.91 5.38 0.84
C VAL A 174 -8.25 6.25 2.06
N PRO A 175 -7.37 7.13 2.58
CA PRO A 175 -7.72 8.05 3.67
C PRO A 175 -8.90 8.98 3.33
N ASP A 176 -8.91 9.58 2.14
CA ASP A 176 -9.95 10.52 1.74
C ASP A 176 -11.27 9.81 1.41
N GLN A 177 -11.22 8.65 0.75
CA GLN A 177 -12.38 7.78 0.54
C GLN A 177 -13.02 7.35 1.88
N VAL A 178 -12.20 6.96 2.88
CA VAL A 178 -12.67 6.63 4.23
C VAL A 178 -13.30 7.86 4.91
N THR A 179 -12.63 9.02 4.93
CA THR A 179 -13.22 10.20 5.61
C THR A 179 -14.46 10.72 4.90
N SER A 180 -14.51 10.65 3.57
CA SER A 180 -15.69 10.96 2.74
C SER A 180 -16.89 10.09 3.14
N TYR A 181 -16.69 8.76 3.24
CA TYR A 181 -17.72 7.86 3.74
C TYR A 181 -18.18 8.23 5.15
N MET A 182 -17.26 8.39 6.11
CA MET A 182 -17.61 8.67 7.51
C MET A 182 -18.38 9.98 7.66
N LYS A 183 -17.97 11.05 6.95
CA LYS A 183 -18.70 12.33 6.85
C LYS A 183 -20.12 12.11 6.30
N SER A 184 -20.26 11.38 5.19
CA SER A 184 -21.57 11.10 4.56
C SER A 184 -22.57 10.36 5.46
N LYS A 185 -22.07 9.62 6.47
CA LYS A 185 -22.88 8.87 7.44
C LYS A 185 -22.99 9.56 8.80
N ASN A 186 -22.43 10.76 8.98
CA ASN A 186 -22.31 11.46 10.26
C ASN A 186 -21.62 10.62 11.36
N ILE A 187 -20.65 9.78 10.97
CA ILE A 187 -19.85 8.97 11.91
C ILE A 187 -18.67 9.82 12.40
N ALA A 188 -18.73 10.24 13.67
CA ALA A 188 -17.63 10.94 14.31
C ALA A 188 -16.45 9.98 14.62
N PRO A 189 -15.19 10.45 14.54
CA PRO A 189 -14.06 9.72 15.10
C PRO A 189 -14.27 9.40 16.57
N LYS A 190 -13.85 8.21 17.01
CA LYS A 190 -13.75 7.91 18.44
C LYS A 190 -12.68 8.84 19.06
N PRO A 191 -12.83 9.27 20.32
CA PRO A 191 -11.77 10.01 21.00
C PRO A 191 -10.47 9.17 20.99
N PRO A 192 -9.29 9.82 20.91
CA PRO A 192 -8.02 9.10 20.91
C PRO A 192 -7.90 8.24 22.15
N GLN A 193 -7.72 6.93 21.96
CA GLN A 193 -7.35 6.03 23.04
C GLN A 193 -5.87 6.27 23.33
N ASN A 194 -5.55 6.84 24.50
CA ASN A 194 -4.16 7.13 24.89
C ASN A 194 -3.30 5.86 24.81
N PRO A 195 -2.26 5.81 23.96
CA PRO A 195 -1.31 4.70 23.94
C PRO A 195 -0.24 4.95 25.01
N THR A 196 -0.63 4.86 26.28
CA THR A 196 0.30 4.89 27.42
C THR A 196 -0.11 3.84 28.45
N PRO A 197 0.75 2.85 28.73
CA PRO A 197 0.69 2.11 29.98
C PRO A 197 0.88 3.12 31.12
N GLU A 198 -0.14 3.29 31.95
CA GLU A 198 -0.04 4.05 33.17
C GLU A 198 0.77 3.23 34.19
N GLN A 199 1.82 3.83 34.76
CA GLN A 199 2.63 3.35 35.88
C GLN A 199 3.56 2.13 35.66
N ALA A 200 4.83 2.45 35.42
CA ALA A 200 5.97 1.72 35.98
C ALA A 200 6.97 2.74 36.55
N ASP A 201 6.76 3.16 37.81
CA ASP A 201 7.64 4.09 38.52
C ASP A 201 9.01 3.46 38.83
N GLY A 202 10.10 4.14 38.46
CA GLY A 202 11.48 3.90 38.94
C GLY A 202 12.09 2.53 38.57
N ILE A 203 13.35 2.41 38.14
CA ILE A 203 14.54 3.18 38.49
C ILE A 203 15.53 3.04 37.31
N TYR A 204 16.04 4.15 36.78
CA TYR A 204 17.31 4.17 36.06
C TYR A 204 18.12 5.40 36.48
N PRO A 205 19.41 5.25 36.88
CA PRO A 205 20.16 6.35 37.48
C PRO A 205 20.60 7.38 36.44
N SER A 206 20.37 8.65 36.77
CA SER A 206 20.83 9.79 35.95
C SER A 206 22.33 10.01 36.13
N SER A 207 23.15 9.73 35.10
CA SER A 207 24.39 10.47 34.79
C SER A 207 25.10 9.91 33.56
N LEU A 208 25.36 10.77 32.57
CA LEU A 208 26.56 10.86 31.71
C LEU A 208 26.27 11.70 30.45
N HIS A 209 25.96 12.99 30.65
CA HIS A 209 26.17 14.01 29.63
C HIS A 209 27.40 14.85 30.02
N PRO A 210 28.50 14.82 29.25
CA PRO A 210 29.63 15.73 29.47
C PRO A 210 29.22 17.16 29.15
N ASN A 211 29.47 18.09 30.08
CA ASN A 211 29.29 19.53 29.86
C ASN A 211 30.44 20.07 28.98
N PRO A 212 30.17 20.73 27.84
CA PRO A 212 31.22 21.14 26.90
C PRO A 212 32.07 22.35 27.31
N ASN A 213 31.79 23.00 28.46
CA ASN A 213 32.45 24.27 28.85
C ASN A 213 33.33 24.15 30.12
N SER A 214 34.41 23.40 30.05
CA SER A 214 35.54 23.54 30.99
C SER A 214 36.89 23.21 30.34
N ILE A 215 37.61 24.25 29.91
CA ILE A 215 39.04 24.19 29.56
C ILE A 215 39.83 24.81 30.71
N PRO A 216 40.87 24.11 31.20
CA PRO A 216 42.14 24.81 31.50
C PRO A 216 43.33 24.21 30.72
N TYR A 217 44.26 25.07 30.32
CA TYR A 217 45.65 24.71 29.98
C TYR A 217 46.33 24.05 31.20
N ASP A 218 47.32 23.14 31.10
CA ASP A 218 48.68 23.43 30.61
C ASP A 218 49.60 22.18 30.45
N GLN A 219 50.68 22.34 29.67
CA GLN A 219 51.97 21.59 29.52
C GLN A 219 52.18 20.14 30.05
N GLY A 220 52.74 19.24 29.19
CA GLY A 220 53.29 17.94 29.67
C GLY A 220 53.78 16.86 28.68
N SER A 221 54.59 17.19 27.66
CA SER A 221 55.65 16.39 26.97
C SER A 221 55.62 14.84 26.76
N VAL A 222 56.09 14.44 25.55
CA VAL A 222 56.79 13.18 25.11
C VAL A 222 55.98 12.04 24.41
N GLY A 223 56.16 11.94 23.08
CA GLY A 223 56.38 10.74 22.20
C GLY A 223 55.56 9.43 22.36
N THR A 224 55.26 8.61 21.34
CA THR A 224 55.55 8.54 19.87
C THR A 224 54.45 7.62 19.23
N ALA A 225 54.33 7.32 17.92
CA ALA A 225 55.20 7.51 16.75
C ALA A 225 54.41 7.96 15.48
N ARG A 226 54.20 7.08 14.47
CA ARG A 226 53.57 7.38 13.16
C ARG A 226 53.00 6.11 12.48
N PHE A 227 52.00 6.27 11.60
CA PHE A 227 51.97 5.71 10.24
C PHE A 227 51.21 6.68 9.29
N SER A 228 51.41 6.57 7.98
CA SER A 228 51.34 7.70 7.02
C SER A 228 50.24 7.65 5.96
N GLU A 229 49.63 8.80 5.65
CA GLU A 229 48.78 9.01 4.46
C GLU A 229 49.63 9.13 3.18
N SER A 230 49.40 8.27 2.17
CA SER A 230 49.98 8.45 0.83
C SER A 230 49.33 7.57 -0.26
N SER A 231 48.03 7.74 -0.55
CA SER A 231 47.37 7.03 -1.68
C SER A 231 46.02 7.60 -2.15
N TYR A 232 45.87 8.93 -2.28
CA TYR A 232 44.67 9.55 -2.88
C TYR A 232 44.96 10.71 -3.86
N GLN A 233 46.05 10.65 -4.64
CA GLN A 233 46.23 11.49 -5.83
C GLN A 233 46.91 10.74 -6.97
N SER A 234 46.11 10.16 -7.88
CA SER A 234 46.50 9.73 -9.23
C SER A 234 45.30 9.09 -9.95
N SER A 235 44.43 9.89 -10.59
CA SER A 235 43.53 9.52 -11.72
C SER A 235 42.52 10.63 -12.05
N LEU A 236 42.98 11.79 -12.53
CA LEU A 236 42.12 12.81 -13.13
C LEU A 236 42.84 13.54 -14.28
N GLU A 237 42.99 12.88 -15.43
CA GLU A 237 43.23 13.57 -16.71
C GLU A 237 42.46 12.92 -17.87
N ASN A 238 41.89 13.78 -18.73
CA ASN A 238 41.27 13.53 -20.04
C ASN A 238 39.86 12.91 -20.13
N GLY A 239 38.94 13.67 -20.77
CA GLY A 239 37.71 13.15 -21.39
C GLY A 239 36.39 13.70 -20.80
N GLY A 240 35.96 14.89 -21.22
CA GLY A 240 34.83 15.60 -20.59
C GLY A 240 33.41 15.17 -21.03
N ILE A 241 32.45 15.34 -20.11
CA ILE A 241 30.99 15.41 -20.38
C ILE A 241 30.44 16.64 -19.63
N LYS A 242 29.39 17.26 -20.18
CA LYS A 242 28.75 18.50 -19.66
C LYS A 242 28.20 18.31 -18.24
N GLY A 243 28.33 19.34 -17.40
CA GLY A 243 28.13 19.25 -15.96
C GLY A 243 26.68 19.11 -15.47
N ASN A 244 26.54 18.51 -14.29
CA ASN A 244 25.32 18.57 -13.48
C ASN A 244 25.07 20.02 -12.99
N PRO A 245 23.81 20.42 -12.79
CA PRO A 245 23.50 21.64 -12.03
C PRO A 245 23.98 21.52 -10.57
N ALA A 246 24.30 22.65 -9.95
CA ALA A 246 24.78 22.70 -8.58
C ALA A 246 23.72 22.18 -7.58
N PRO A 247 24.13 21.55 -6.46
CA PRO A 247 23.20 21.15 -5.40
C PRO A 247 22.51 22.39 -4.81
N TYR A 248 21.21 22.26 -4.52
CA TYR A 248 20.42 23.34 -3.92
C TYR A 248 21.00 23.80 -2.57
N PRO A 249 21.02 25.10 -2.27
CA PRO A 249 21.45 25.59 -0.97
C PRO A 249 20.49 25.11 0.13
N VAL A 250 21.05 24.54 1.19
CA VAL A 250 20.29 24.07 2.36
C VAL A 250 19.93 25.27 3.23
N ASP A 251 18.63 25.54 3.40
CA ASP A 251 18.12 26.57 4.32
C ASP A 251 18.17 26.05 5.77
N PRO A 252 19.00 26.64 6.67
CA PRO A 252 19.10 26.22 8.07
C PRO A 252 17.80 26.42 8.86
N SER A 253 16.86 27.21 8.34
CA SER A 253 15.57 27.52 8.99
C SER A 253 14.57 26.36 8.93
N ARG A 254 14.85 25.30 8.16
CA ARG A 254 13.94 24.15 7.94
C ARG A 254 14.55 22.82 8.37
N MET A 255 14.95 22.73 9.65
CA MET A 255 15.07 21.43 10.30
C MET A 255 13.68 20.82 10.46
N VAL A 256 13.25 20.03 9.46
CA VAL A 256 12.08 19.18 9.57
C VAL A 256 12.37 18.11 10.62
N SER A 257 11.53 18.05 11.66
CA SER A 257 11.62 17.02 12.70
C SER A 257 11.70 15.62 12.07
N PRO A 258 12.46 14.67 12.66
CA PRO A 258 12.34 13.28 12.24
C PRO A 258 10.86 12.84 12.36
N PRO A 259 10.36 12.02 11.43
CA PRO A 259 8.96 11.57 11.47
C PRO A 259 8.70 10.87 12.82
N PRO A 260 7.53 11.10 13.44
CA PRO A 260 7.20 10.42 14.70
C PRO A 260 7.20 8.90 14.48
N PRO A 261 7.57 8.10 15.50
CA PRO A 261 7.58 6.66 15.38
C PRO A 261 6.20 6.14 14.99
N TYR A 262 6.16 5.24 14.00
CA TYR A 262 4.93 4.57 13.57
C TYR A 262 4.26 3.88 14.75
N ASN A 263 3.01 4.26 15.03
CA ASN A 263 2.25 3.78 16.18
C ASN A 263 1.05 2.98 15.66
N GLU A 264 1.08 1.66 15.81
CA GLU A 264 -0.01 0.76 15.39
C GLU A 264 -1.24 0.90 16.31
N ALA A 265 -2.03 1.96 16.12
CA ALA A 265 -3.20 2.22 16.96
C ALA A 265 -4.33 2.94 16.22
N ASN A 266 -5.01 2.26 15.27
CA ASN A 266 -6.47 2.38 14.98
C ASN A 266 -6.98 1.55 13.76
N VAL A 267 -6.39 0.40 13.43
CA VAL A 267 -6.77 -0.38 12.23
C VAL A 267 -7.88 -1.42 12.49
N ASN A 268 -8.35 -1.58 13.74
CA ASN A 268 -9.21 -2.69 14.19
C ASN A 268 -10.54 -2.89 13.43
N ASN A 269 -10.97 -1.90 12.64
CA ASN A 269 -12.20 -1.97 11.84
C ASN A 269 -11.97 -1.92 10.31
N ILE A 270 -10.71 -1.85 9.83
CA ILE A 270 -10.40 -1.90 8.39
C ILE A 270 -10.03 -3.34 8.02
N ASN A 271 -10.82 -3.97 7.15
CA ASN A 271 -10.54 -5.32 6.65
C ASN A 271 -10.13 -5.23 5.17
N ILE A 272 -8.88 -5.64 4.87
CA ILE A 272 -8.37 -5.73 3.51
C ILE A 272 -8.72 -7.11 2.95
N GLN A 273 -9.43 -7.16 1.83
CA GLN A 273 -9.67 -8.38 1.08
C GLN A 273 -8.75 -8.40 -0.13
N PHE A 274 -8.02 -9.50 -0.29
CA PHE A 274 -7.05 -9.69 -1.36
C PHE A 274 -7.69 -10.46 -2.50
N GLN A 275 -7.52 -9.94 -3.71
CA GLN A 275 -8.00 -10.52 -4.94
C GLN A 275 -6.86 -10.50 -5.93
N THR A 276 -6.69 -11.61 -6.62
CA THR A 276 -5.75 -11.69 -7.73
C THR A 276 -6.38 -12.51 -8.83
N LYS A 277 -6.20 -12.03 -10.06
CA LYS A 277 -6.28 -12.93 -11.20
C LYS A 277 -5.20 -14.00 -11.01
N ILE A 278 -5.54 -15.24 -11.36
CA ILE A 278 -4.66 -16.41 -11.26
C ILE A 278 -4.18 -16.74 -12.65
#